data_AF-A0A383A9W8-F1
#
_entry.id   AF-A0A383A9W8-F1
#
_cell.length_a   1.000
_cell.length_b   1.000
_cell.length_c   1.000
_cell.angle_alpha   90.00
_cell.angle_beta   90.00
_cell.angle_gamma   90.00
#
_symmetry.space_group_name_H-M   'P 1'
#
loop_
_entity.id
_entity.type
_entity.pdbx_description
1 polymer ?
#
loop_
_entity_poly.entity_id
_entity_poly.type
_entity_poly.pdbx_seq_one_letter_code
_entity_poly.pdbx_strand_id
1 'polypeptide(L)'
;KSKEEVIVSYPFIEAIAVQRLAHVLYREGIELIPRIMSEWAHSHTGMDLHPGATIGTHFFIDHGTGTVIGETTTIGKRVKLYHGVTLGARSTSGGQQLRGMKRHPTIEDHVTIYPGATILGGETVIGAHSTIGGNVFLMDSVDPHSLVIYDGLDMRVLAKQGKAKASDYDI
;
A
#
# COMPACT_ATOMS: atom_id res chain seq x y z
N LYS A 1 -16.39 18.06 11.90
CA LYS A 1 -16.28 18.36 10.45
C LYS A 1 -17.60 18.01 9.79
N SER A 2 -18.06 18.81 8.84
CA SER A 2 -19.31 18.51 8.13
C SER A 2 -19.08 17.39 7.10
N LYS A 3 -20.15 16.70 6.68
CA LYS A 3 -20.03 15.63 5.67
C LYS A 3 -19.60 16.20 4.32
N GLU A 4 -20.05 17.40 4.03
CA GLU A 4 -19.78 18.15 2.80
C GLU A 4 -18.28 18.49 2.68
N GLU A 5 -17.64 18.93 3.76
CA GLU A 5 -16.20 19.16 3.80
C GLU A 5 -15.43 17.88 3.45
N VAL A 6 -15.82 16.75 4.04
CA VAL A 6 -15.15 15.47 3.79
C VAL A 6 -15.29 15.04 2.32
N ILE A 7 -16.49 15.14 1.75
CA ILE A 7 -16.76 14.74 0.37
C ILE A 7 -15.96 15.60 -0.62
N VAL A 8 -15.88 16.91 -0.39
CA VAL A 8 -15.30 17.86 -1.37
C VAL A 8 -13.78 17.99 -1.22
N SER A 9 -13.22 17.84 -0.02
CA SER A 9 -11.81 18.15 0.24
C SER A 9 -10.90 16.94 0.47
N TYR A 10 -11.45 15.73 0.65
CA TYR A 10 -10.61 14.56 0.92
C TYR A 10 -10.23 13.87 -0.39
N PRO A 11 -8.96 13.89 -0.81
CA PRO A 11 -8.52 13.31 -2.09
C PRO A 11 -8.80 11.80 -2.16
N PHE A 12 -8.95 11.14 -1.01
CA PHE A 12 -9.33 9.74 -0.92
C PHE A 12 -10.66 9.44 -1.62
N ILE A 13 -11.64 10.35 -1.56
CA ILE A 13 -12.97 10.14 -2.14
C ILE A 13 -12.87 9.98 -3.66
N GLU A 14 -12.07 10.81 -4.33
CA GLU A 14 -11.80 10.70 -5.77
C GLU A 14 -11.10 9.37 -6.09
N ALA A 15 -10.00 9.07 -5.39
CA ALA A 15 -9.22 7.86 -5.66
C ALA A 15 -10.04 6.57 -5.48
N ILE A 16 -10.82 6.45 -4.40
CA ILE A 16 -11.62 5.24 -4.16
C ILE A 16 -12.83 5.15 -5.09
N ALA A 17 -13.44 6.28 -5.49
CA ALA A 17 -14.55 6.27 -6.43
C ALA A 17 -14.08 5.79 -7.81
N VAL A 18 -12.96 6.32 -8.29
CA VAL A 18 -12.35 5.91 -9.57
C VAL A 18 -11.91 4.45 -9.51
N GLN A 19 -11.24 4.02 -8.43
CA GLN A 19 -10.82 2.63 -8.26
C GLN A 19 -12.01 1.68 -8.28
N ARG A 20 -13.11 2.00 -7.60
CA ARG A 20 -14.30 1.12 -7.56
C ARG A 20 -14.97 1.02 -8.92
N LEU A 21 -15.07 2.11 -9.67
CA LEU A 21 -15.61 2.08 -11.03
C LEU A 21 -14.69 1.28 -11.96
N ALA A 22 -13.38 1.54 -11.91
CA ALA A 22 -12.38 0.81 -12.67
C ALA A 22 -12.38 -0.69 -12.32
N HIS A 23 -12.60 -1.06 -11.06
CA HIS A 23 -12.70 -2.44 -10.62
C HIS A 23 -13.87 -3.19 -11.26
N VAL A 24 -15.02 -2.54 -11.43
CA VAL A 24 -16.16 -3.13 -12.16
C VAL A 24 -15.75 -3.45 -13.60
N LEU A 25 -15.17 -2.49 -14.32
CA LEU A 25 -14.70 -2.69 -15.69
C LEU A 25 -13.61 -3.77 -15.80
N TYR A 26 -12.68 -3.81 -14.83
CA TYR A 26 -11.65 -4.84 -14.74
C TYR A 26 -12.25 -6.24 -14.59
N ARG A 27 -13.32 -6.39 -13.78
CA ARG A 27 -14.02 -7.67 -13.58
C ARG A 27 -14.82 -8.14 -14.80
N GLU A 28 -15.28 -7.20 -15.64
CA GLU A 28 -15.89 -7.50 -16.93
C GLU A 28 -14.86 -7.85 -18.02
N GLY A 29 -13.56 -7.91 -17.68
CA GLY A 29 -12.49 -8.26 -18.60
C GLY A 29 -12.11 -7.13 -19.56
N ILE A 30 -12.52 -5.89 -19.28
CA ILE A 30 -12.11 -4.74 -20.11
C ILE A 30 -10.63 -4.47 -19.87
N GLU A 31 -9.84 -4.63 -20.91
CA GLU A 31 -8.41 -4.34 -20.89
C GLU A 31 -8.14 -2.83 -20.96
N LEU A 32 -6.97 -2.40 -20.47
CA LEU A 32 -6.40 -1.04 -20.56
C LEU A 32 -7.18 0.08 -19.85
N ILE A 33 -8.47 0.25 -20.11
CA ILE A 33 -9.31 1.34 -19.57
C ILE A 33 -9.27 1.40 -18.03
N PRO A 34 -9.45 0.29 -17.28
CA PRO A 34 -9.38 0.34 -15.83
C PRO A 34 -8.06 0.89 -15.29
N ARG A 35 -6.94 0.56 -15.96
CA ARG A 35 -5.62 1.03 -15.55
C ARG A 35 -5.41 2.50 -15.89
N ILE A 36 -5.87 2.98 -17.05
CA ILE A 36 -5.84 4.40 -17.39
C ILE A 36 -6.61 5.22 -16.33
N MET A 37 -7.79 4.73 -15.92
CA MET A 37 -8.58 5.38 -14.88
C MET A 37 -7.85 5.45 -13.54
N SER A 38 -7.27 4.33 -13.07
CA SER A 38 -6.54 4.34 -11.80
C SER A 38 -5.30 5.24 -11.85
N GLU A 39 -4.57 5.28 -12.98
CA GLU A 39 -3.41 6.17 -13.14
C GLU A 39 -3.80 7.65 -13.19
N TRP A 40 -4.96 7.97 -13.77
CA TRP A 40 -5.50 9.33 -13.73
C TRP A 40 -5.75 9.76 -12.27
N ALA A 41 -6.44 8.94 -11.48
CA ALA A 41 -6.67 9.20 -10.05
C ALA A 41 -5.34 9.28 -9.28
N HIS A 42 -4.38 8.42 -9.60
CA HIS A 42 -3.04 8.44 -9.03
C HIS A 42 -2.34 9.78 -9.28
N SER A 43 -2.38 10.31 -10.51
CA SER A 43 -1.73 11.59 -10.83
C SER A 43 -2.29 12.78 -10.05
N HIS A 44 -3.57 12.75 -9.67
CA HIS A 44 -4.24 13.84 -8.96
C HIS A 44 -4.10 13.74 -7.44
N THR A 45 -4.09 12.51 -6.93
CA THR A 45 -4.22 12.25 -5.49
C THR A 45 -2.95 11.70 -4.84
N GLY A 46 -2.01 11.20 -5.66
CA GLY A 46 -0.83 10.48 -5.20
C GLY A 46 -1.12 9.08 -4.64
N MET A 47 -2.32 8.54 -4.84
CA MET A 47 -2.71 7.17 -4.45
C MET A 47 -2.75 6.25 -5.66
N ASP A 48 -1.84 5.28 -5.72
CA ASP A 48 -1.83 4.23 -6.76
C ASP A 48 -2.65 3.02 -6.27
N LEU A 49 -3.92 2.97 -6.68
CA LEU A 49 -4.83 1.89 -6.31
C LEU A 49 -5.15 1.04 -7.54
N HIS A 50 -4.56 -0.15 -7.62
CA HIS A 50 -4.76 -1.01 -8.78
C HIS A 50 -6.24 -1.39 -8.98
N PRO A 51 -6.79 -1.36 -10.21
CA PRO A 51 -8.19 -1.69 -10.46
C PRO A 51 -8.52 -3.15 -10.11
N GLY A 52 -7.55 -4.06 -10.21
CA GLY A 52 -7.70 -5.47 -9.78
C GLY A 52 -7.84 -5.68 -8.26
N ALA A 53 -7.45 -4.70 -7.44
CA ALA A 53 -7.50 -4.87 -5.99
C ALA A 53 -8.95 -5.00 -5.50
N THR A 54 -9.19 -5.96 -4.61
CA THR A 54 -10.50 -6.17 -4.00
C THR A 54 -10.58 -5.39 -2.69
N ILE A 55 -11.47 -4.39 -2.61
CA ILE A 55 -11.54 -3.47 -1.47
C ILE A 55 -12.94 -3.46 -0.84
N GLY A 56 -13.04 -3.91 0.40
CA GLY A 56 -14.28 -3.95 1.19
C GLY A 56 -14.87 -2.58 1.50
N THR A 57 -16.08 -2.58 2.06
CA THR A 57 -16.82 -1.36 2.44
C THR A 57 -16.22 -0.68 3.67
N HIS A 58 -16.52 0.60 3.86
CA HIS A 58 -16.02 1.41 4.99
C HIS A 58 -14.47 1.52 5.02
N PHE A 59 -13.83 1.33 3.87
CA PHE A 59 -12.42 1.57 3.67
C PHE A 59 -12.12 3.08 3.72
N PHE A 60 -10.99 3.45 4.34
CA PHE A 60 -10.56 4.83 4.45
C PHE A 60 -9.04 4.94 4.35
N ILE A 61 -8.56 5.96 3.63
CA ILE A 61 -7.14 6.34 3.61
C ILE A 61 -7.04 7.78 4.07
N ASP A 62 -6.27 8.04 5.13
CA ASP A 62 -6.00 9.39 5.61
C ASP A 62 -4.71 9.96 5.00
N HIS A 63 -4.75 11.23 4.57
CA HIS A 63 -3.73 11.94 3.78
C HIS A 63 -3.42 11.33 2.41
N GLY A 64 -3.28 10.01 2.29
CA GLY A 64 -3.29 9.27 1.02
C GLY A 64 -2.00 9.28 0.19
N THR A 65 -1.27 10.39 0.15
CA THR A 65 -0.11 10.54 -0.75
C THR A 65 0.93 9.43 -0.58
N GLY A 66 1.38 8.84 -1.69
CA GLY A 66 2.36 7.77 -1.72
C GLY A 66 1.82 6.39 -1.32
N THR A 67 0.50 6.23 -1.17
CA THR A 67 -0.10 4.92 -0.93
C THR A 67 -0.09 4.09 -2.20
N VAL A 68 0.34 2.83 -2.11
CA VAL A 68 0.39 1.88 -3.23
C VAL A 68 -0.35 0.61 -2.84
N ILE A 69 -1.38 0.23 -3.61
CA ILE A 69 -2.15 -1.01 -3.42
C ILE A 69 -2.09 -1.84 -4.70
N GLY A 70 -1.39 -2.97 -4.64
CA GLY A 70 -1.15 -3.81 -5.80
C GLY A 70 -2.35 -4.67 -6.22
N GLU A 71 -2.25 -5.20 -7.44
CA GLU A 71 -3.32 -5.85 -8.19
C GLU A 71 -4.10 -6.94 -7.45
N THR A 72 -3.40 -7.84 -6.77
CA THR A 72 -4.04 -9.00 -6.12
C THR A 72 -4.25 -8.77 -4.63
N THR A 73 -4.23 -7.51 -4.18
CA THR A 73 -4.47 -7.18 -2.78
C THR A 73 -5.94 -7.45 -2.47
N THR A 74 -6.19 -8.05 -1.30
CA THR A 74 -7.55 -8.22 -0.78
C THR A 74 -7.64 -7.43 0.52
N ILE A 75 -8.59 -6.50 0.61
CA ILE A 75 -8.80 -5.65 1.77
C ILE A 75 -10.22 -5.87 2.28
N GLY A 76 -10.34 -6.20 3.57
CA GLY A 76 -11.58 -6.39 4.28
C GLY A 76 -12.38 -5.09 4.50
N LYS A 77 -13.35 -5.17 5.39
CA LYS A 77 -14.23 -4.07 5.78
C LYS A 77 -13.59 -3.23 6.88
N ARG A 78 -13.90 -1.93 6.90
CA ARG A 78 -13.50 -1.01 7.98
C ARG A 78 -11.97 -0.93 8.18
N VAL A 79 -11.20 -1.20 7.13
CA VAL A 79 -9.75 -1.04 7.13
C VAL A 79 -9.42 0.44 6.98
N LYS A 80 -8.41 0.89 7.73
CA LYS A 80 -7.87 2.24 7.67
C LYS A 80 -6.40 2.21 7.29
N LEU A 81 -6.02 2.96 6.26
CA LEU A 81 -4.63 3.22 5.92
C LEU A 81 -4.29 4.70 6.13
N TYR A 82 -3.01 4.99 6.20
CA TYR A 82 -2.46 6.34 6.13
C TYR A 82 -1.55 6.49 4.90
N HIS A 83 -1.06 7.71 4.66
CA HIS A 83 -0.12 8.01 3.58
C HIS A 83 1.14 7.12 3.57
N GLY A 84 1.73 6.93 2.39
CA GLY A 84 2.97 6.18 2.21
C GLY A 84 2.87 4.67 2.48
N VAL A 85 1.67 4.13 2.72
CA VAL A 85 1.50 2.68 2.93
C VAL A 85 1.67 1.93 1.62
N THR A 86 2.48 0.87 1.63
CA THR A 86 2.68 -0.01 0.47
C THR A 86 2.15 -1.42 0.75
N LEU A 87 1.19 -1.87 -0.06
CA LEU A 87 0.70 -3.25 -0.10
C LEU A 87 1.19 -3.90 -1.42
N GLY A 88 2.41 -4.43 -1.36
CA GLY A 88 3.22 -4.77 -2.53
C GLY A 88 3.46 -6.25 -2.74
N ALA A 89 4.14 -6.57 -3.84
CA ALA A 89 4.61 -7.92 -4.13
C ALA A 89 6.05 -8.13 -3.64
N ARG A 90 6.37 -9.36 -3.22
CA ARG A 90 7.76 -9.76 -2.98
C ARG A 90 8.47 -9.94 -4.32
N SER A 91 9.65 -9.35 -4.48
CA SER A 91 10.51 -9.65 -5.63
C SER A 91 11.10 -11.04 -5.45
N THR A 92 10.59 -12.03 -6.18
CA THR A 92 11.20 -13.35 -6.28
C THR A 92 11.97 -13.44 -7.60
N SER A 93 13.02 -14.27 -7.66
CA SER A 93 13.79 -14.53 -8.89
C SER A 93 12.92 -15.05 -10.05
N GLY A 94 11.68 -15.50 -9.76
CA GLY A 94 10.64 -15.86 -10.73
C GLY A 94 9.48 -14.86 -10.84
N GLY A 95 9.65 -13.58 -10.47
CA GLY A 95 8.55 -12.61 -10.33
C GLY A 95 7.67 -12.40 -11.58
N GLN A 96 8.17 -12.70 -12.78
CA GLN A 96 7.34 -12.73 -14.00
C GLN A 96 6.39 -13.93 -14.07
N GLN A 97 6.75 -15.07 -13.48
CA GLN A 97 5.91 -16.27 -13.43
C GLN A 97 4.67 -16.07 -12.55
N LEU A 98 4.69 -15.11 -11.62
CA LEU A 98 3.57 -14.77 -10.75
C LEU A 98 2.59 -13.75 -11.35
N ARG A 99 2.77 -13.33 -12.62
CA ARG A 99 1.80 -12.47 -13.30
C ARG A 99 0.45 -13.19 -13.37
N GLY A 100 -0.61 -12.52 -12.91
CA GLY A 100 -1.95 -13.09 -12.83
C GLY A 100 -2.21 -13.98 -11.61
N MET A 101 -1.20 -14.24 -10.76
CA MET A 101 -1.36 -15.01 -9.52
C MET A 101 -1.28 -14.13 -8.27
N LYS A 102 -1.85 -14.59 -7.15
CA LYS A 102 -1.84 -13.90 -5.85
C LYS A 102 -0.40 -13.64 -5.42
N ARG A 103 -0.03 -12.36 -5.28
CA ARG A 103 1.34 -11.91 -4.94
C ARG A 103 1.38 -10.70 -4.01
N HIS A 104 0.23 -10.14 -3.68
CA HIS A 104 0.03 -9.01 -2.78
C HIS A 104 -0.78 -9.45 -1.55
N PRO A 105 -0.64 -8.77 -0.41
CA PRO A 105 -1.17 -9.24 0.86
C PRO A 105 -2.70 -9.29 0.93
N THR A 106 -3.17 -9.94 1.99
CA THR A 106 -4.56 -9.87 2.44
C THR A 106 -4.61 -9.08 3.75
N ILE A 107 -5.47 -8.07 3.81
CA ILE A 107 -5.72 -7.25 4.99
C ILE A 107 -7.13 -7.54 5.46
N GLU A 108 -7.28 -8.13 6.64
CA GLU A 108 -8.60 -8.51 7.17
C GLU A 108 -9.37 -7.32 7.75
N ASP A 109 -10.59 -7.59 8.24
CA ASP A 109 -11.50 -6.57 8.73
C ASP A 109 -10.92 -5.78 9.92
N HIS A 110 -11.27 -4.49 10.02
CA HIS A 110 -10.91 -3.61 11.13
C HIS A 110 -9.40 -3.36 11.33
N VAL A 111 -8.55 -3.73 10.38
CA VAL A 111 -7.10 -3.45 10.45
C VAL A 111 -6.82 -1.96 10.29
N THR A 112 -5.87 -1.44 11.07
CA THR A 112 -5.32 -0.08 10.90
C THR A 112 -3.83 -0.16 10.56
N ILE A 113 -3.41 0.54 9.50
CA ILE A 113 -2.02 0.58 9.04
C ILE A 113 -1.54 2.03 9.01
N TYR A 114 -0.59 2.36 9.89
CA TYR A 114 -0.03 3.70 10.06
C TYR A 114 0.98 4.08 8.97
N PRO A 115 1.34 5.38 8.86
CA PRO A 115 2.06 5.91 7.71
C PRO A 115 3.37 5.20 7.39
N GLY A 116 3.69 5.09 6.11
CA GLY A 116 4.99 4.56 5.63
C GLY A 116 5.20 3.05 5.83
N ALA A 117 4.22 2.33 6.38
CA ALA A 117 4.34 0.89 6.54
C ALA A 117 4.36 0.17 5.17
N THR A 118 5.17 -0.87 5.06
CA THR A 118 5.31 -1.69 3.84
C THR A 118 5.01 -3.14 4.16
N ILE A 119 4.04 -3.72 3.47
CA ILE A 119 3.59 -5.10 3.67
C ILE A 119 3.64 -5.81 2.32
N LEU A 120 4.44 -6.88 2.23
CA LEU A 120 4.74 -7.55 0.97
C LEU A 120 4.38 -9.03 1.00
N GLY A 121 3.87 -9.55 -0.11
CA GLY A 121 3.75 -10.99 -0.37
C GLY A 121 2.31 -11.49 -0.48
N GLY A 122 2.09 -12.47 -1.36
CA GLY A 122 0.76 -13.04 -1.63
C GLY A 122 0.17 -13.84 -0.47
N GLU A 123 1.04 -14.50 0.28
CA GLU A 123 0.70 -15.33 1.45
C GLU A 123 0.64 -14.52 2.75
N THR A 124 1.03 -13.25 2.72
CA THR A 124 1.06 -12.38 3.90
C THR A 124 -0.36 -11.94 4.24
N VAL A 125 -0.84 -12.33 5.42
CA VAL A 125 -2.16 -11.99 5.94
C VAL A 125 -1.99 -11.13 7.19
N ILE A 126 -2.65 -9.97 7.22
CA ILE A 126 -2.77 -9.15 8.43
C ILE A 126 -4.13 -9.41 9.05
N GLY A 127 -4.12 -10.11 10.19
CA GLY A 127 -5.31 -10.58 10.88
C GLY A 127 -6.23 -9.46 11.37
N ALA A 128 -7.50 -9.78 11.51
CA ALA A 128 -8.54 -8.82 11.85
C ALA A 128 -8.25 -8.07 13.15
N HIS A 129 -8.69 -6.81 13.23
CA HIS A 129 -8.48 -5.92 14.39
C HIS A 129 -7.02 -5.62 14.76
N SER A 130 -6.05 -6.02 13.93
CA SER A 130 -4.64 -5.70 14.17
C SER A 130 -4.27 -4.26 13.81
N THR A 131 -3.24 -3.74 14.46
CA THR A 131 -2.68 -2.41 14.21
C THR A 131 -1.23 -2.53 13.81
N ILE A 132 -0.88 -1.99 12.65
CA ILE A 132 0.48 -1.94 12.12
C ILE A 132 1.01 -0.51 12.28
N GLY A 133 2.08 -0.35 13.05
CA GLY A 133 2.73 0.92 13.33
C GLY A 133 3.39 1.56 12.10
N GLY A 134 3.75 2.84 12.23
CA GLY A 134 4.38 3.58 11.13
C GLY A 134 5.76 3.04 10.79
N ASN A 135 6.11 3.08 9.49
CA ASN A 135 7.37 2.57 8.93
C ASN A 135 7.68 1.08 9.19
N VAL A 136 6.71 0.32 9.72
CA VAL A 136 6.86 -1.12 9.91
C VAL A 136 6.99 -1.81 8.54
N PHE A 137 7.93 -2.74 8.44
CA PHE A 137 8.15 -3.54 7.24
C PHE A 137 7.81 -5.01 7.53
N LEU A 138 6.86 -5.58 6.79
CA LEU A 138 6.36 -6.95 6.99
C LEU A 138 6.43 -7.77 5.72
N MET A 139 6.89 -9.02 5.87
CA MET A 139 6.83 -10.06 4.84
C MET A 139 6.19 -11.36 5.33
N ASP A 140 5.75 -11.38 6.58
CA ASP A 140 5.15 -12.52 7.26
C ASP A 140 3.80 -12.10 7.85
N SER A 141 2.92 -13.09 8.01
CA SER A 141 1.56 -12.88 8.53
C SER A 141 1.55 -12.45 9.99
N VAL A 142 0.49 -11.76 10.36
CA VAL A 142 0.23 -11.25 11.71
C VAL A 142 -1.11 -11.78 12.17
N ASP A 143 -1.15 -12.40 13.34
CA ASP A 143 -2.39 -12.93 13.91
C ASP A 143 -3.40 -11.81 14.22
N PRO A 144 -4.71 -12.11 14.28
CA PRO A 144 -5.72 -11.15 14.68
C PRO A 144 -5.46 -10.52 16.05
N HIS A 145 -5.99 -9.32 16.28
CA HIS A 145 -5.86 -8.56 17.53
C HIS A 145 -4.42 -8.23 17.96
N SER A 146 -3.49 -8.12 17.01
CA SER A 146 -2.09 -7.83 17.27
C SER A 146 -1.75 -6.35 17.16
N LEU A 147 -0.75 -5.89 17.93
CA LEU A 147 -0.09 -4.60 17.73
C LEU A 147 1.34 -4.85 17.26
N VAL A 148 1.66 -4.39 16.05
CA VAL A 148 3.01 -4.49 15.48
C VAL A 148 3.65 -3.12 15.48
N ILE A 149 4.71 -2.97 16.27
CA ILE A 149 5.52 -1.76 16.38
C ILE A 149 7.00 -2.15 16.48
N TYR A 150 7.90 -1.23 16.17
CA TYR A 150 9.30 -1.40 16.58
C TYR A 150 9.44 -1.10 18.07
N ASP A 151 10.12 -1.98 18.79
CA ASP A 151 10.54 -1.78 20.17
C ASP A 151 12.06 -1.57 20.19
N GLY A 152 12.50 -0.34 20.49
CA GLY A 152 13.91 0.07 20.49
C GLY A 152 14.48 0.32 19.08
N LEU A 153 14.42 1.59 18.61
CA LEU A 153 15.17 2.03 17.43
C LEU A 153 16.48 2.68 17.88
N ASP A 154 17.54 1.87 18.00
CA ASP A 154 18.88 2.39 18.28
C ASP A 154 19.43 3.14 17.06
N MET A 155 19.48 4.46 17.16
CA MET A 155 20.08 5.31 16.13
C MET A 155 21.58 5.47 16.40
N ARG A 156 22.40 5.17 15.40
CA ARG A 156 23.84 5.47 15.43
C ARG A 156 24.17 6.60 14.48
N VAL A 157 24.86 7.62 14.98
CA VAL A 157 25.44 8.68 14.15
C VAL A 157 26.91 8.34 13.91
N LEU A 158 27.26 8.02 12.66
CA LEU A 158 28.64 7.74 12.26
C LEU A 158 29.25 8.98 11.59
N ALA A 159 30.52 9.27 11.88
CA ALA A 159 31.24 10.34 11.20
C ALA A 159 31.46 9.98 9.72
N LYS A 160 31.08 10.89 8.80
CA LYS A 160 31.17 10.67 7.34
C LYS A 160 32.60 10.83 6.78
N GLN A 161 33.54 11.39 7.55
CA GLN A 161 34.91 11.64 7.07
C GLN A 161 35.81 10.45 7.40
N GLY A 162 36.34 9.81 6.36
CA GLY A 162 37.25 8.66 6.50
C GLY A 162 37.30 7.67 5.33
N LYS A 163 36.78 7.97 4.14
CA LYS A 163 37.19 7.23 2.94
C LYS A 163 38.48 7.85 2.41
N ALA A 164 39.57 7.09 2.51
CA ALA A 164 40.80 7.36 1.77
C ALA A 164 40.46 7.69 0.32
N LYS A 165 41.15 8.69 -0.25
CA LYS A 165 41.06 9.02 -1.67
C LYS A 165 41.25 7.73 -2.47
N ALA A 166 40.22 7.30 -3.20
CA ALA A 166 40.40 6.32 -4.25
C ALA A 166 41.33 6.96 -5.27
N SER A 167 42.52 6.38 -5.40
CA SER A 167 43.55 6.73 -6.37
C SER A 167 43.01 6.63 -7.80
N ASP A 168 43.36 7.63 -8.59
CA ASP A 168 43.54 7.65 -10.05
C ASP A 168 42.54 6.85 -10.91
N TYR A 169 41.58 7.58 -11.48
CA TYR A 169 41.13 7.27 -12.83
C TYR A 169 41.58 8.42 -13.73
N ASP A 170 42.67 8.20 -14.45
CA ASP A 170 43.04 9.02 -15.61
C ASP A 170 41.97 8.83 -16.69
N ILE A 171 41.36 9.95 -17.11
CA ILE A 171 40.69 10.10 -18.41
C ILE A 171 41.62 10.94 -19.28
#